data_AF-A0A0F3GKV5-F1
#
_entry.id   AF-A0A0F3GKV5-F1
#
_cell.length_a   1.000
_cell.length_b   1.000
_cell.length_c   1.000
_cell.angle_alpha   90.00
_cell.angle_beta   90.00
_cell.angle_gamma   90.00
#
_symmetry.space_group_name_H-M   'P 1'
#
loop_
_entity.id
_entity.type
_entity.pdbx_description
1 polymer ?
#
loop_
_entity_poly.entity_id
_entity_poly.type
_entity_poly.pdbx_seq_one_letter_code
_entity_poly.pdbx_strand_id
1 'polypeptide(L)'
;MERRALIAVALSVFVLIVFQFLYVKPRLKNMPPPQMQSDATPTPSPKATSPATSNATSPATSVVSEDEKRITVQSPLYTAVLSSKGGAIKALRLKNYKDNGNNEISLFKAEAVVPAMTIGTMEQGASTSAINPIALLPLAFTTASEDGIINTTETKTVTFEFLKDKRHIKRTFTFYGNSYKIDLKDEVSGLNPYYITLGSDFYDDSAVSYGAHLGPVILQDMDRLEIAADKKMDAALAYTGNIKWIASENKYFVGAIVPLTRPVESLVWKKDEKMLVGLKGSQAVNEYLLYVGPKKFDILRELNVSLEHVVDFGFFSFIARPLFWTLLYCTVS
;
A
#
# COMPACT_ATOMS: atom_id res chain seq x y z
N MET A 1 17.86 -9.68 48.91
CA MET A 1 18.05 -9.53 47.45
C MET A 1 17.74 -10.83 46.68
N GLU A 2 18.02 -12.00 47.25
CA GLU A 2 17.92 -13.31 46.58
C GLU A 2 16.50 -13.74 46.16
N ARG A 3 15.46 -13.45 46.95
CA ARG A 3 14.07 -13.83 46.62
C ARG A 3 13.54 -13.14 45.35
N ARG A 4 13.96 -11.90 45.09
CA ARG A 4 13.58 -11.15 43.89
C ARG A 4 14.32 -11.66 42.64
N ALA A 5 15.58 -12.07 42.80
CA ALA A 5 16.36 -12.68 41.73
C ALA A 5 15.79 -14.05 41.34
N LEU A 6 15.41 -14.89 42.30
CA LEU A 6 14.78 -16.19 42.04
C LEU A 6 13.43 -16.06 41.32
N ILE A 7 12.61 -15.08 41.71
CA ILE A 7 11.35 -14.81 41.03
C ILE A 7 11.61 -14.35 39.59
N ALA A 8 12.58 -13.46 39.35
CA ALA A 8 12.93 -13.00 38.01
C ALA A 8 13.43 -14.14 37.10
N VAL A 9 14.24 -15.05 37.63
CA VAL A 9 14.71 -16.24 36.90
C VAL A 9 13.54 -17.17 36.57
N ALA A 10 12.67 -17.45 37.54
CA ALA A 10 11.49 -18.30 37.32
C ALA A 10 10.54 -17.69 36.26
N LEU A 11 10.35 -16.37 36.29
CA LEU A 11 9.50 -15.66 35.33
C LEU A 11 10.14 -15.62 33.92
N SER A 12 11.46 -15.46 33.83
CA SER A 12 12.21 -15.53 32.57
C SER A 12 12.10 -16.92 31.94
N VAL A 13 12.27 -17.99 32.74
CA VAL A 13 12.12 -19.37 32.28
C VAL A 13 10.68 -19.65 31.86
N PHE A 14 9.68 -19.16 32.61
CA PHE A 14 8.28 -19.32 32.26
C PHE A 14 7.93 -18.65 30.92
N VAL A 15 8.40 -17.42 30.69
CA VAL A 15 8.21 -16.72 29.41
C VAL A 15 8.88 -17.48 28.26
N LEU A 16 10.09 -18.02 28.47
CA LEU A 16 10.77 -18.85 27.46
C LEU A 16 10.02 -20.15 27.16
N ILE A 17 9.44 -20.80 28.17
CA ILE A 17 8.65 -22.04 28.00
C ILE A 17 7.36 -21.75 27.23
N VAL A 18 6.63 -20.70 27.61
CA VAL A 18 5.41 -20.29 26.90
C VAL A 18 5.73 -19.90 25.47
N PHE A 19 6.84 -19.18 25.24
CA PHE A 19 7.32 -18.85 23.90
C PHE A 19 7.68 -20.13 23.10
N GLN A 20 8.39 -21.08 23.71
CA GLN A 20 8.71 -22.35 23.07
C GLN A 20 7.44 -23.13 22.71
N PHE A 21 6.44 -23.14 23.59
CA PHE A 21 5.22 -23.90 23.37
C PHE A 21 4.32 -23.27 22.30
N LEU A 22 4.28 -21.94 22.21
CA LEU A 22 3.52 -21.22 21.20
C LEU A 22 4.21 -21.18 19.83
N TYR A 23 5.56 -21.19 19.78
CA TYR A 23 6.32 -20.95 18.54
C TYR A 23 7.26 -22.08 18.08
N VAL A 24 7.67 -23.01 18.94
CA VAL A 24 8.48 -24.17 18.53
C VAL A 24 7.56 -25.36 18.24
N LYS A 25 6.98 -25.37 17.05
CA LYS A 25 6.51 -26.64 16.46
C LYS A 25 7.74 -27.55 16.27
N PRO A 26 7.69 -28.84 16.63
CA PRO A 26 8.83 -29.74 16.48
C PRO A 26 9.27 -29.76 15.02
N ARG A 27 10.50 -29.30 14.74
CA ARG A 27 11.14 -29.66 13.47
C ARG A 27 11.37 -31.16 13.53
N LEU A 28 10.55 -31.88 12.77
CA LEU A 28 10.83 -33.27 12.45
C LEU A 28 12.23 -33.33 11.85
N LYS A 29 13.09 -34.01 12.60
CA LYS A 29 14.42 -34.47 12.24
C LYS A 29 14.35 -35.18 10.89
N ASN A 30 15.21 -34.78 9.95
CA ASN A 30 16.00 -35.65 9.09
C ASN A 30 16.91 -34.78 8.21
N MET A 31 18.14 -34.57 8.66
CA MET A 31 19.24 -34.26 7.77
C MET A 31 20.50 -34.97 8.32
N PRO A 32 21.19 -35.81 7.53
CA PRO A 32 22.37 -36.53 8.00
C PRO A 32 23.54 -35.59 8.28
N PRO A 33 24.54 -36.01 9.08
CA PRO A 33 25.64 -35.15 9.53
C PRO A 33 26.55 -34.70 8.36
N PRO A 34 27.15 -33.50 8.44
CA PRO A 34 28.13 -33.05 7.45
C PRO A 34 29.48 -33.76 7.66
N GLN A 35 30.03 -34.38 6.62
CA GLN A 35 31.45 -34.72 6.54
C GLN A 35 32.22 -33.58 5.85
N MET A 36 33.33 -33.19 6.47
CA MET A 36 34.29 -32.22 5.96
C MET A 36 35.47 -32.94 5.25
N GLN A 37 35.87 -32.34 4.11
CA GLN A 37 37.25 -32.14 3.64
C GLN A 37 37.95 -33.24 2.82
N SER A 38 38.31 -32.95 1.56
CA SER A 38 39.64 -32.44 1.16
C SER A 38 39.88 -32.52 -0.37
N ASP A 39 40.77 -31.65 -0.84
CA ASP A 39 41.22 -31.33 -2.22
C ASP A 39 41.53 -32.48 -3.20
N ALA A 40 41.28 -32.22 -4.50
CA ALA A 40 42.29 -32.27 -5.58
C ALA A 40 41.69 -31.88 -6.96
N THR A 41 42.42 -31.05 -7.71
CA THR A 41 42.30 -30.85 -9.18
C THR A 41 43.36 -31.73 -9.88
N PRO A 42 43.22 -32.19 -11.16
CA PRO A 42 43.13 -31.33 -12.36
C PRO A 42 42.26 -31.81 -13.58
N THR A 43 41.79 -30.83 -14.38
CA THR A 43 41.61 -30.63 -15.86
C THR A 43 41.91 -31.78 -16.89
N PRO A 44 41.42 -31.83 -18.18
CA PRO A 44 40.55 -30.94 -19.03
C PRO A 44 39.36 -31.57 -19.83
N SER A 45 38.42 -30.70 -20.30
CA SER A 45 37.72 -30.51 -21.63
C SER A 45 37.43 -31.68 -22.61
N PRO A 46 36.49 -31.60 -23.63
CA PRO A 46 35.80 -30.41 -24.17
C PRO A 46 34.33 -30.51 -24.69
N LYS A 47 33.76 -29.31 -24.92
CA LYS A 47 32.78 -28.88 -25.98
C LYS A 47 31.37 -29.51 -26.08
N ALA A 48 30.36 -28.62 -26.06
CA ALA A 48 29.56 -28.28 -27.24
C ALA A 48 28.78 -26.96 -27.03
N THR A 49 28.51 -26.27 -28.14
CA THR A 49 28.18 -24.85 -28.27
C THR A 49 26.79 -24.68 -28.93
N SER A 50 26.07 -23.64 -28.51
CA SER A 50 25.08 -22.82 -29.28
C SER A 50 23.68 -23.39 -29.64
N PRO A 51 22.71 -22.55 -30.09
CA PRO A 51 22.53 -21.09 -29.98
C PRO A 51 21.07 -20.63 -29.65
N ALA A 52 20.91 -19.31 -29.45
CA ALA A 52 19.68 -18.55 -29.26
C ALA A 52 18.80 -18.37 -30.53
N THR A 53 17.53 -17.95 -30.36
CA THR A 53 16.66 -17.18 -31.31
C THR A 53 15.49 -16.62 -30.48
N SER A 54 15.38 -15.31 -30.22
CA SER A 54 14.88 -14.17 -31.04
C SER A 54 13.34 -14.05 -31.18
N ASN A 55 12.85 -12.91 -30.64
CA ASN A 55 11.77 -12.01 -31.06
C ASN A 55 10.38 -12.53 -31.50
N ALA A 56 9.36 -11.99 -30.83
CA ALA A 56 8.08 -11.66 -31.44
C ALA A 56 7.53 -10.35 -30.86
N THR A 57 7.78 -9.25 -31.58
CA THR A 57 7.05 -7.98 -31.46
C THR A 57 5.74 -8.12 -32.25
N SER A 58 4.61 -7.77 -31.64
CA SER A 58 3.32 -7.63 -32.32
C SER A 58 2.75 -6.23 -32.04
N PRO A 59 2.06 -5.60 -33.01
CA PRO A 59 1.98 -4.15 -33.13
C PRO A 59 0.88 -3.53 -32.27
N ALA A 60 1.22 -2.42 -31.62
CA ALA A 60 0.26 -1.57 -30.92
C ALA A 60 -0.65 -0.86 -31.91
N THR A 61 -1.96 -1.08 -31.79
CA THR A 61 -2.98 -0.23 -32.40
C THR A 61 -3.04 1.09 -31.64
N SER A 62 -2.65 2.16 -32.32
CA SER A 62 -2.72 3.55 -31.84
C SER A 62 -4.16 3.99 -31.64
N VAL A 63 -4.53 4.28 -30.39
CA VAL A 63 -5.76 5.01 -30.05
C VAL A 63 -5.34 6.43 -29.67
N VAL A 64 -5.94 7.40 -30.35
CA VAL A 64 -5.87 8.86 -30.16
C VAL A 64 -5.32 9.27 -28.78
N SER A 65 -4.08 9.76 -28.76
CA SER A 65 -3.46 10.31 -27.56
C SER A 65 -3.96 11.74 -27.35
N GLU A 66 -4.89 11.93 -26.42
CA GLU A 66 -4.79 13.11 -25.57
C GLU A 66 -3.46 12.95 -24.80
N ASP A 67 -2.49 13.80 -25.13
CA ASP A 67 -1.15 13.71 -24.56
C ASP A 67 -1.24 13.77 -23.02
N GLU A 68 -0.60 12.79 -22.37
CA GLU A 68 -0.60 12.66 -20.91
C GLU A 68 0.15 13.86 -20.31
N LYS A 69 -0.56 14.79 -19.66
CA LYS A 69 0.06 15.83 -18.85
C LYS A 69 0.39 15.27 -17.47
N ARG A 70 1.65 15.40 -17.07
CA ARG A 70 2.12 15.01 -15.73
C ARG A 70 2.42 16.23 -14.90
N ILE A 71 2.05 16.18 -13.62
CA ILE A 71 2.33 17.23 -12.64
C ILE A 71 3.19 16.64 -11.54
N THR A 72 4.34 17.25 -11.27
CA THR A 72 5.25 16.85 -10.21
C THR A 72 5.12 17.80 -9.01
N VAL A 73 4.86 17.24 -7.84
CA VAL A 73 4.87 17.96 -6.56
C VAL A 73 6.01 17.43 -5.70
N GLN A 74 6.93 18.30 -5.31
CA GLN A 74 8.06 17.97 -4.45
C GLN A 74 7.93 18.65 -3.10
N SER A 75 8.02 17.87 -2.02
CA SER A 75 8.15 18.35 -0.65
C SER A 75 9.51 17.92 -0.06
N PRO A 76 9.87 18.35 1.15
CA PRO A 76 11.00 17.77 1.90
C PRO A 76 10.87 16.27 2.15
N LEU A 77 9.64 15.72 2.17
CA LEU A 77 9.38 14.33 2.56
C LEU A 77 9.24 13.37 1.39
N TYR A 78 8.73 13.84 0.25
CA TYR A 78 8.44 13.01 -0.91
C TYR A 78 8.44 13.78 -2.24
N THR A 79 8.42 13.02 -3.33
CA THR A 79 8.08 13.50 -4.68
C THR A 79 6.87 12.71 -5.17
N ALA A 80 5.79 13.41 -5.51
CA ALA A 80 4.57 12.84 -6.08
C ALA A 80 4.42 13.23 -7.55
N VAL A 81 4.07 12.28 -8.41
CA VAL A 81 3.81 12.49 -9.83
C VAL A 81 2.35 12.14 -10.10
N LEU A 82 1.57 13.14 -10.49
CA LEU A 82 0.17 12.99 -10.87
C LEU A 82 0.05 12.94 -12.39
N SER A 83 -0.98 12.26 -12.88
CA SER A 83 -1.25 12.11 -14.31
C SER A 83 -2.65 12.56 -14.67
N SER A 84 -2.76 13.29 -15.78
CA SER A 84 -4.04 13.65 -16.38
C SER A 84 -4.80 12.42 -16.90
N LYS A 85 -4.10 11.32 -17.20
CA LYS A 85 -4.72 10.01 -17.40
C LYS A 85 -5.18 9.44 -16.06
N GLY A 86 -6.48 9.27 -15.91
CA GLY A 86 -7.14 8.76 -14.71
C GLY A 86 -7.24 9.75 -13.56
N GLY A 87 -6.65 10.96 -13.66
CA GLY A 87 -6.58 11.90 -12.52
C GLY A 87 -5.89 11.24 -11.32
N ALA A 88 -4.85 10.45 -11.59
CA ALA A 88 -4.30 9.46 -10.70
C ALA A 88 -2.92 9.89 -10.15
N ILE A 89 -2.52 9.28 -9.03
CA ILE A 89 -1.14 9.36 -8.54
C ILE A 89 -0.36 8.23 -9.21
N LYS A 90 0.50 8.59 -10.15
CA LYS A 90 1.32 7.65 -10.93
C LYS A 90 2.51 7.15 -10.13
N ALA A 91 3.13 8.03 -9.35
CA ALA A 91 4.22 7.65 -8.46
C ALA A 91 4.23 8.52 -7.20
N LEU A 92 4.66 7.94 -6.09
CA LEU A 92 4.95 8.68 -4.87
C LEU A 92 6.18 8.05 -4.20
N ARG A 93 7.25 8.84 -4.14
CA ARG A 93 8.57 8.43 -3.71
C ARG A 93 8.97 9.16 -2.43
N LEU A 94 9.42 8.43 -1.42
CA LEU A 94 9.81 8.98 -0.13
C LEU A 94 11.30 9.33 -0.13
N LYS A 95 11.65 10.59 0.13
CA LYS A 95 13.03 11.09 0.07
C LYS A 95 13.91 10.57 1.21
N ASN A 96 13.29 10.32 2.37
CA ASN A 96 14.00 9.96 3.61
C ASN A 96 14.11 8.44 3.83
N TYR A 97 13.64 7.62 2.89
CA TYR A 97 13.65 6.16 3.02
C TYR A 97 14.25 5.53 1.77
N LYS A 98 15.21 4.64 1.98
CA LYS A 98 15.98 4.03 0.91
C LYS A 98 15.94 2.51 0.98
N ASP A 99 15.98 1.88 -0.18
CA ASP A 99 16.16 0.43 -0.31
C ASP A 99 17.63 0.02 -0.09
N ASN A 100 17.89 -1.28 -0.13
CA ASN A 100 19.24 -1.84 -0.01
C ASN A 100 20.21 -1.37 -1.10
N GLY A 101 19.68 -0.88 -2.23
CA GLY A 101 20.44 -0.27 -3.32
C GLY A 101 20.68 1.24 -3.15
N ASN A 102 20.32 1.81 -1.99
CA ASN A 102 20.41 3.24 -1.70
C ASN A 102 19.52 4.11 -2.62
N ASN A 103 18.50 3.53 -3.25
CA ASN A 103 17.49 4.25 -4.02
C ASN A 103 16.33 4.63 -3.09
N GLU A 104 15.79 5.83 -3.28
CA GLU A 104 14.58 6.26 -2.59
C GLU A 104 13.40 5.31 -2.86
N ILE A 105 12.67 4.96 -1.81
CA ILE A 105 11.53 4.03 -1.88
C ILE A 105 10.34 4.70 -2.58
N SER A 106 9.80 4.04 -3.61
CA SER A 106 8.56 4.46 -4.29
C SER A 106 7.39 3.59 -3.86
N LEU A 107 6.48 4.16 -3.06
CA LEU A 107 5.30 3.47 -2.52
C LEU A 107 4.25 3.20 -3.60
N PHE A 108 4.04 4.17 -4.48
CA PHE A 108 3.34 3.98 -5.75
C PHE A 108 4.36 4.02 -6.88
N LYS A 109 4.25 3.10 -7.84
CA LYS A 109 5.20 2.90 -8.94
C LYS A 109 4.60 3.35 -10.26
N ALA A 110 5.41 4.01 -11.09
CA ALA A 110 4.93 4.55 -12.36
C ALA A 110 4.51 3.46 -13.36
N GLU A 111 5.02 2.25 -13.17
CA GLU A 111 4.78 1.04 -13.96
C GLU A 111 3.66 0.16 -13.38
N ALA A 112 2.97 0.62 -12.32
CA ALA A 112 1.85 -0.12 -11.74
C ALA A 112 0.78 -0.41 -12.81
N VAL A 113 0.24 -1.62 -12.78
CA VAL A 113 -0.86 -2.03 -13.68
C VAL A 113 -2.05 -1.08 -13.55
N VAL A 114 -2.34 -0.66 -12.31
CA VAL A 114 -3.38 0.32 -11.99
C VAL A 114 -2.78 1.40 -11.10
N PRO A 115 -2.64 2.65 -11.60
CA PRO A 115 -2.20 3.77 -10.77
C PRO A 115 -3.13 4.05 -9.59
N ALA A 116 -2.58 4.61 -8.52
CA ALA A 116 -3.35 4.96 -7.33
C ALA A 116 -4.37 6.08 -7.62
N MET A 117 -5.52 6.02 -6.97
CA MET A 117 -6.69 6.89 -7.15
C MET A 117 -7.44 6.68 -8.47
N THR A 118 -7.11 5.68 -9.27
CA THR A 118 -7.88 5.36 -10.49
C THR A 118 -9.35 5.10 -10.12
N ILE A 119 -10.26 5.60 -10.96
CA ILE A 119 -11.71 5.39 -10.82
C ILE A 119 -12.16 4.25 -11.73
N GLY A 120 -13.03 3.38 -11.20
CA GLY A 120 -13.76 2.37 -11.96
C GLY A 120 -15.24 2.34 -11.61
N THR A 121 -16.03 1.61 -12.39
CA THR A 121 -17.44 1.31 -12.11
C THR A 121 -17.67 -0.19 -12.15
N MET A 122 -18.77 -0.66 -11.58
CA MET A 122 -19.20 -2.05 -11.80
C MET A 122 -19.37 -2.30 -13.29
N GLU A 123 -18.84 -3.40 -13.79
CA GLU A 123 -19.10 -3.87 -15.15
C GLU A 123 -20.59 -4.17 -15.33
N GLN A 124 -21.11 -3.95 -16.54
CA GLN A 124 -22.51 -4.26 -16.81
C GLN A 124 -22.77 -5.76 -16.63
N GLY A 125 -23.77 -6.09 -15.81
CA GLY A 125 -24.10 -7.48 -15.48
C GLY A 125 -23.15 -8.16 -14.49
N ALA A 126 -22.10 -7.47 -14.05
CA ALA A 126 -21.22 -7.98 -13.01
C ALA A 126 -21.86 -7.85 -11.62
N SER A 127 -21.55 -8.82 -10.77
CA SER A 127 -21.85 -8.83 -9.35
C SER A 127 -20.55 -9.03 -8.58
N THR A 128 -20.55 -8.82 -7.27
CA THR A 128 -19.42 -9.14 -6.40
C THR A 128 -19.03 -10.62 -6.44
N SER A 129 -19.89 -11.49 -6.98
CA SER A 129 -19.57 -12.89 -7.29
C SER A 129 -18.49 -13.06 -8.37
N ALA A 130 -18.19 -12.02 -9.17
CA ALA A 130 -17.08 -12.06 -10.13
C ALA A 130 -15.74 -11.67 -9.45
N ILE A 131 -14.63 -12.24 -9.92
CA ILE A 131 -13.28 -11.95 -9.39
C ILE A 131 -12.83 -10.52 -9.72
N ASN A 132 -13.22 -10.01 -10.90
CA ASN A 132 -12.92 -8.66 -11.37
C ASN A 132 -14.20 -7.94 -11.81
N PRO A 133 -15.04 -7.49 -10.87
CA PRO A 133 -16.32 -6.87 -11.21
C PRO A 133 -16.19 -5.38 -11.60
N ILE A 134 -14.99 -4.81 -11.54
CA ILE A 134 -14.73 -3.38 -11.74
C ILE A 134 -14.07 -3.11 -13.10
N ALA A 135 -14.79 -2.38 -13.96
CA ALA A 135 -14.22 -1.76 -15.16
C ALA A 135 -13.57 -0.43 -14.77
N LEU A 136 -12.24 -0.36 -14.89
CA LEU A 136 -11.51 0.90 -14.74
C LEU A 136 -11.82 1.82 -15.91
N LEU A 137 -12.06 3.10 -15.61
CA LEU A 137 -12.44 4.07 -16.61
C LEU A 137 -11.20 4.76 -17.21
N PRO A 138 -11.05 4.82 -18.54
CA PRO A 138 -9.98 5.56 -19.21
C PRO A 138 -10.31 7.06 -19.24
N LEU A 139 -10.41 7.68 -18.08
CA LEU A 139 -10.74 9.11 -17.95
C LEU A 139 -9.53 9.96 -18.32
N ALA A 140 -9.66 10.81 -19.32
CA ALA A 140 -8.63 11.77 -19.69
C ALA A 140 -9.00 13.15 -19.13
N PHE A 141 -8.42 13.49 -17.99
CA PHE A 141 -8.65 14.77 -17.33
C PHE A 141 -7.84 15.88 -18.02
N THR A 142 -8.30 17.11 -17.84
CA THR A 142 -7.55 18.33 -18.14
C THR A 142 -7.04 18.96 -16.84
N THR A 143 -5.95 19.72 -16.92
CA THR A 143 -5.44 20.46 -15.75
C THR A 143 -4.69 21.72 -16.17
N ALA A 144 -5.00 22.83 -15.50
CA ALA A 144 -4.23 24.07 -15.57
C ALA A 144 -3.10 24.12 -14.53
N SER A 145 -3.03 23.14 -13.61
CA SER A 145 -1.95 23.08 -12.63
C SER A 145 -0.60 22.85 -13.31
N GLU A 146 0.45 23.30 -12.63
CA GLU A 146 1.85 23.16 -13.02
C GLU A 146 2.64 22.44 -11.92
N ASP A 147 3.86 22.03 -12.24
CA ASP A 147 4.80 21.47 -11.27
C ASP A 147 5.03 22.41 -10.08
N GLY A 148 5.48 21.88 -8.96
CA GLY A 148 5.86 22.74 -7.84
C GLY A 148 6.70 22.05 -6.78
N ILE A 149 7.51 22.88 -6.13
CA ILE A 149 8.33 22.52 -4.99
C ILE A 149 7.77 23.32 -3.82
N ILE A 150 7.41 22.66 -2.73
CA ILE A 150 6.88 23.27 -1.51
C ILE A 150 7.87 23.05 -0.37
N ASN A 151 8.07 24.07 0.48
CA ASN A 151 8.80 23.93 1.74
C ASN A 151 7.88 23.45 2.88
N THR A 152 8.41 23.26 4.09
CA THR A 152 7.68 22.69 5.24
C THR A 152 6.44 23.47 5.67
N THR A 153 6.36 24.77 5.36
CA THR A 153 5.24 25.64 5.73
C THR A 153 4.25 25.88 4.60
N GLU A 154 4.56 25.39 3.41
CA GLU A 154 3.76 25.62 2.20
C GLU A 154 2.82 24.47 1.89
N THR A 155 1.78 24.81 1.14
CA THR A 155 0.82 23.88 0.57
C THR A 155 0.73 24.06 -0.93
N LYS A 156 0.47 22.99 -1.68
CA LYS A 156 0.20 23.06 -3.12
C LYS A 156 -1.06 22.30 -3.47
N THR A 157 -1.91 22.92 -4.29
CA THR A 157 -3.11 22.29 -4.82
C THR A 157 -2.91 21.90 -6.29
N VAL A 158 -3.35 20.70 -6.66
CA VAL A 158 -3.38 20.20 -8.04
C VAL A 158 -4.80 19.81 -8.38
N THR A 159 -5.37 20.41 -9.42
CA THR A 159 -6.76 20.20 -9.81
C THR A 159 -6.84 19.58 -11.19
N PHE A 160 -7.59 18.49 -11.30
CA PHE A 160 -7.94 17.80 -12.54
C PHE A 160 -9.44 17.93 -12.79
N GLU A 161 -9.83 18.16 -14.04
CA GLU A 161 -11.24 18.25 -14.42
C GLU A 161 -11.52 17.39 -15.65
N PHE A 162 -12.55 16.56 -15.55
CA PHE A 162 -13.06 15.72 -16.64
C PHE A 162 -14.50 16.13 -16.93
N LEU A 163 -14.80 16.42 -18.19
CA LEU A 163 -16.14 16.76 -18.67
C LEU A 163 -16.40 16.05 -20.00
N LYS A 164 -17.09 14.91 -19.97
CA LYS A 164 -17.45 14.13 -21.17
C LYS A 164 -18.62 13.21 -20.89
N ASP A 165 -19.46 12.95 -21.90
CA ASP A 165 -20.59 12.01 -21.81
C ASP A 165 -21.56 12.31 -20.65
N LYS A 166 -21.85 13.58 -20.37
CA LYS A 166 -22.66 14.05 -19.23
C LYS A 166 -22.09 13.70 -17.85
N ARG A 167 -20.83 13.28 -17.78
CA ARG A 167 -20.07 13.09 -16.54
C ARG A 167 -19.19 14.31 -16.31
N HIS A 168 -19.20 14.80 -15.08
CA HIS A 168 -18.29 15.83 -14.62
C HIS A 168 -17.61 15.36 -13.35
N ILE A 169 -16.29 15.35 -13.36
CA ILE A 169 -15.46 14.98 -12.22
C ILE A 169 -14.42 16.07 -12.05
N LYS A 170 -14.48 16.78 -10.93
CA LYS A 170 -13.43 17.70 -10.52
C LYS A 170 -12.71 17.11 -9.31
N ARG A 171 -11.43 16.82 -9.49
CA ARG A 171 -10.56 16.19 -8.50
C ARG A 171 -9.50 17.18 -8.05
N THR A 172 -9.43 17.42 -6.75
CA THR A 172 -8.51 18.39 -6.16
C THR A 172 -7.64 17.70 -5.11
N PHE A 173 -6.34 17.67 -5.34
CA PHE A 173 -5.35 17.22 -4.37
C PHE A 173 -4.72 18.42 -3.64
N THR A 174 -4.58 18.35 -2.32
CA THR A 174 -3.85 19.35 -1.53
C THR A 174 -2.70 18.69 -0.79
N PHE A 175 -1.48 19.10 -1.14
CA PHE A 175 -0.23 18.62 -0.59
C PHE A 175 0.28 19.60 0.48
N TYR A 176 0.86 19.06 1.54
CA TYR A 176 1.44 19.80 2.65
C TYR A 176 2.93 19.48 2.76
N GLY A 177 3.79 20.49 2.88
CA GLY A 177 5.23 20.27 2.83
C GLY A 177 5.81 19.54 4.05
N ASN A 178 5.13 19.58 5.20
CA ASN A 178 5.56 18.92 6.44
C ASN A 178 4.81 17.61 6.75
N SER A 179 3.96 17.11 5.85
CA SER A 179 3.11 15.94 6.15
C SER A 179 3.04 14.95 5.01
N TYR A 180 2.94 13.66 5.34
CA TYR A 180 2.60 12.58 4.39
C TYR A 180 1.09 12.51 4.07
N LYS A 181 0.29 13.34 4.74
CA LYS A 181 -1.13 13.55 4.46
C LYS A 181 -1.29 14.33 3.14
N ILE A 182 -2.21 13.87 2.31
CA ILE A 182 -2.69 14.57 1.11
C ILE A 182 -4.22 14.61 1.20
N ASP A 183 -4.82 15.79 1.12
CA ASP A 183 -6.28 15.87 1.02
C ASP A 183 -6.70 15.64 -0.42
N LEU A 184 -7.76 14.86 -0.60
CA LEU A 184 -8.38 14.60 -1.89
C LEU A 184 -9.86 14.96 -1.82
N LYS A 185 -10.30 15.85 -2.70
CA LYS A 185 -11.70 16.21 -2.88
C LYS A 185 -12.14 15.87 -4.29
N ASP A 186 -13.15 15.01 -4.41
CA ASP A 186 -13.81 14.65 -5.66
C ASP A 186 -15.22 15.23 -5.69
N GLU A 187 -15.48 16.11 -6.65
CA GLU A 187 -16.82 16.63 -6.96
C GLU A 187 -17.33 15.87 -8.20
N VAL A 188 -18.31 14.99 -8.01
CA VAL A 188 -18.72 14.01 -9.02
C VAL A 188 -20.19 14.18 -9.40
N SER A 189 -20.47 14.33 -10.70
CA SER A 189 -21.81 14.26 -11.27
C SER A 189 -21.84 13.37 -12.54
N GLY A 190 -22.99 12.75 -12.81
CA GLY A 190 -23.17 11.84 -13.94
C GLY A 190 -22.51 10.46 -13.80
N LEU A 191 -21.86 10.16 -12.67
CA LEU A 191 -21.21 8.87 -12.40
C LEU A 191 -21.71 8.30 -11.06
N ASN A 192 -22.45 7.18 -11.05
CA ASN A 192 -22.94 6.54 -9.82
C ASN A 192 -23.31 5.05 -10.01
N PRO A 193 -22.85 4.13 -9.13
CA PRO A 193 -21.74 4.29 -8.19
C PRO A 193 -20.38 4.19 -8.91
N TYR A 194 -19.32 4.68 -8.26
CA TYR A 194 -17.95 4.48 -8.72
C TYR A 194 -17.07 4.00 -7.58
N TYR A 195 -15.92 3.43 -7.90
CA TYR A 195 -14.92 2.99 -6.93
C TYR A 195 -13.61 3.73 -7.18
N ILE A 196 -13.03 4.30 -6.12
CA ILE A 196 -11.67 4.84 -6.11
C ILE A 196 -10.73 3.83 -5.45
N THR A 197 -9.66 3.44 -6.13
CA THR A 197 -8.72 2.41 -5.63
C THR A 197 -7.37 2.97 -5.22
N LEU A 198 -6.69 2.31 -4.27
CA LEU A 198 -5.27 2.54 -3.98
C LEU A 198 -4.34 2.10 -5.11
N GLY A 199 -4.86 1.44 -6.15
CA GLY A 199 -4.08 0.93 -7.27
C GLY A 199 -3.45 -0.43 -6.96
N SER A 200 -2.60 -0.88 -7.88
CA SER A 200 -1.82 -2.11 -7.76
C SER A 200 -0.36 -1.81 -7.41
N ASP A 201 0.41 -2.86 -7.18
CA ASP A 201 1.88 -2.80 -7.09
C ASP A 201 2.42 -1.83 -6.02
N PHE A 202 1.70 -1.71 -4.90
CA PHE A 202 2.21 -1.05 -3.70
C PHE A 202 3.57 -1.65 -3.34
N TYR A 203 4.51 -0.80 -2.92
CA TYR A 203 5.89 -1.21 -2.67
C TYR A 203 5.97 -2.47 -1.82
N ASP A 204 6.69 -3.46 -2.35
CA ASP A 204 6.94 -4.75 -1.73
C ASP A 204 8.45 -4.95 -1.57
N ASP A 205 8.87 -5.21 -0.34
CA ASP A 205 10.24 -5.56 0.06
C ASP A 205 10.27 -6.98 0.68
N SER A 206 9.43 -7.88 0.15
CA SER A 206 9.23 -9.26 0.64
C SER A 206 10.52 -10.09 0.70
N ALA A 207 11.60 -9.68 0.02
CA ALA A 207 12.92 -10.27 0.18
C ALA A 207 13.49 -10.13 1.61
N VAL A 208 12.98 -9.19 2.41
CA VAL A 208 13.57 -8.80 3.71
C VAL A 208 12.67 -9.13 4.91
N SER A 209 11.38 -9.47 4.71
CA SER A 209 10.39 -9.45 5.79
C SER A 209 9.59 -10.75 5.94
N TYR A 210 10.13 -11.71 6.71
CA TYR A 210 9.36 -12.88 7.16
C TYR A 210 8.32 -12.47 8.22
N GLY A 211 7.04 -12.80 7.98
CA GLY A 211 5.97 -12.71 8.99
C GLY A 211 5.26 -11.35 9.13
N ALA A 212 5.50 -10.37 8.26
CA ALA A 212 4.69 -9.15 8.20
C ALA A 212 3.62 -9.26 7.11
N HIS A 213 2.44 -8.70 7.38
CA HIS A 213 1.37 -8.62 6.40
C HIS A 213 1.76 -7.72 5.21
N LEU A 214 1.44 -8.18 4.00
CA LEU A 214 1.54 -7.45 2.74
C LEU A 214 0.20 -7.56 2.03
N GLY A 215 -0.37 -6.42 1.65
CA GLY A 215 -1.61 -6.37 0.87
C GLY A 215 -2.65 -5.42 1.47
N PRO A 216 -3.91 -5.53 1.01
CA PRO A 216 -5.01 -4.73 1.50
C PRO A 216 -5.33 -4.96 2.97
N VAL A 217 -5.65 -3.86 3.65
CA VAL A 217 -6.18 -3.83 5.01
C VAL A 217 -7.37 -2.91 5.04
N ILE A 218 -8.40 -3.30 5.79
CA ILE A 218 -9.59 -2.50 6.00
C ILE A 218 -9.77 -2.34 7.50
N LEU A 219 -10.02 -1.11 7.97
CA LEU A 219 -10.54 -0.90 9.31
C LEU A 219 -12.05 -0.71 9.21
N GLN A 220 -12.78 -1.69 9.73
CA GLN A 220 -14.23 -1.66 9.81
C GLN A 220 -14.63 -1.61 11.27
N ASP A 221 -15.38 -0.57 11.66
CA ASP A 221 -15.62 -0.23 13.06
C ASP A 221 -14.31 -0.04 13.82
N MET A 222 -13.83 -1.07 14.51
CA MET A 222 -12.50 -1.14 15.15
C MET A 222 -11.75 -2.43 14.80
N ASP A 223 -12.33 -3.26 13.92
CA ASP A 223 -11.76 -4.52 13.48
C ASP A 223 -10.84 -4.27 12.30
N ARG A 224 -9.58 -4.66 12.46
CA ARG A 224 -8.57 -4.63 11.40
C ARG A 224 -8.64 -5.93 10.61
N LEU A 225 -9.12 -5.84 9.37
CA LEU A 225 -9.27 -6.94 8.44
C LEU A 225 -8.08 -6.99 7.50
N GLU A 226 -7.26 -8.03 7.61
CA GLU A 226 -6.12 -8.28 6.73
C GLU A 226 -6.51 -9.17 5.55
N ILE A 227 -6.09 -8.78 4.34
CA ILE A 227 -6.24 -9.60 3.14
C ILE A 227 -4.85 -9.77 2.52
N ALA A 228 -4.27 -10.96 2.68
CA ALA A 228 -2.94 -11.28 2.16
C ALA A 228 -2.88 -11.15 0.63
N ALA A 229 -1.85 -10.49 0.11
CA ALA A 229 -1.64 -10.21 -1.32
C ALA A 229 -1.78 -11.45 -2.24
N ASP A 230 -1.41 -12.63 -1.75
CA ASP A 230 -1.41 -13.91 -2.45
C ASP A 230 -2.68 -14.77 -2.20
N LYS A 231 -3.65 -14.25 -1.45
CA LYS A 231 -4.91 -14.95 -1.16
C LYS A 231 -5.58 -15.40 -2.46
N LYS A 232 -5.96 -16.67 -2.53
CA LYS A 232 -6.81 -17.18 -3.60
C LYS A 232 -8.21 -16.59 -3.48
N MET A 233 -8.77 -16.11 -4.59
CA MET A 233 -10.06 -15.46 -4.64
C MET A 233 -10.86 -16.03 -5.80
N ASP A 234 -12.04 -16.56 -5.50
CA ASP A 234 -13.00 -17.03 -6.50
C ASP A 234 -14.08 -15.96 -6.79
N ALA A 235 -14.14 -14.91 -5.96
CA ALA A 235 -15.04 -13.77 -6.07
C ALA A 235 -14.42 -12.54 -5.39
N ALA A 236 -14.90 -11.34 -5.73
CA ALA A 236 -14.55 -10.12 -5.01
C ALA A 236 -15.11 -10.15 -3.57
N LEU A 237 -14.40 -9.49 -2.65
CA LEU A 237 -14.79 -9.39 -1.25
C LEU A 237 -15.40 -8.01 -1.01
N ALA A 238 -16.71 -7.97 -0.77
CA ALA A 238 -17.43 -6.75 -0.44
C ALA A 238 -17.54 -6.59 1.08
N TYR A 239 -17.25 -5.39 1.56
CA TYR A 239 -17.34 -5.00 2.96
C TYR A 239 -18.29 -3.81 3.07
N THR A 240 -19.32 -3.96 3.90
CA THR A 240 -20.35 -2.95 4.12
C THR A 240 -20.40 -2.59 5.60
N GLY A 241 -20.80 -1.36 5.91
CA GLY A 241 -20.87 -0.85 7.28
C GLY A 241 -19.96 0.35 7.48
N ASN A 242 -19.50 0.53 8.72
CA ASN A 242 -18.70 1.67 9.15
C ASN A 242 -17.22 1.45 8.79
N ILE A 243 -16.90 1.53 7.50
CA ILE A 243 -15.52 1.52 7.02
C ILE A 243 -14.85 2.84 7.42
N LYS A 244 -13.84 2.74 8.29
CA LYS A 244 -13.04 3.89 8.76
C LYS A 244 -11.98 4.28 7.75
N TRP A 245 -11.35 3.29 7.12
CA TRP A 245 -10.37 3.48 6.07
C TRP A 245 -10.05 2.16 5.36
N ILE A 246 -9.49 2.28 4.16
CA ILE A 246 -8.83 1.19 3.45
C ILE A 246 -7.35 1.52 3.30
N ALA A 247 -6.52 0.48 3.20
CA ALA A 247 -5.08 0.62 3.07
C ALA A 247 -4.50 -0.49 2.22
N SER A 248 -3.33 -0.22 1.63
CA SER A 248 -2.37 -1.21 1.15
C SER A 248 -1.10 -0.99 1.94
N GLU A 249 -0.58 -2.04 2.56
CA GLU A 249 0.55 -1.93 3.46
C GLU A 249 1.60 -3.02 3.23
N ASN A 250 2.77 -2.76 3.82
CA ASN A 250 3.78 -3.76 4.12
C ASN A 250 4.25 -3.55 5.58
N LYS A 251 5.39 -4.16 5.95
CA LYS A 251 5.96 -4.05 7.30
C LYS A 251 6.18 -2.60 7.77
N TYR A 252 6.64 -1.71 6.89
CA TYR A 252 7.13 -0.37 7.28
C TYR A 252 6.28 0.78 6.75
N PHE A 253 5.50 0.55 5.69
CA PHE A 253 4.82 1.60 4.95
C PHE A 253 3.35 1.27 4.70
N VAL A 254 2.56 2.32 4.52
CA VAL A 254 1.14 2.23 4.24
C VAL A 254 0.73 3.33 3.25
N GLY A 255 -0.07 2.96 2.26
CA GLY A 255 -0.91 3.86 1.48
C GLY A 255 -2.37 3.67 1.91
N ALA A 256 -3.06 4.71 2.34
CA ALA A 256 -4.42 4.62 2.87
C ALA A 256 -5.35 5.68 2.28
N ILE A 257 -6.63 5.32 2.15
CA ILE A 257 -7.74 6.24 1.86
C ILE A 257 -8.68 6.21 3.07
N VAL A 258 -8.87 7.38 3.68
CA VAL A 258 -9.82 7.60 4.77
C VAL A 258 -10.96 8.45 4.23
N PRO A 259 -12.19 7.92 4.15
CA PRO A 259 -13.35 8.72 3.78
C PRO A 259 -13.73 9.68 4.92
N LEU A 260 -13.83 10.97 4.60
CA LEU A 260 -14.31 12.01 5.53
C LEU A 260 -15.81 12.28 5.35
N THR A 261 -16.43 11.66 4.35
CA THR A 261 -17.87 11.72 4.05
C THR A 261 -18.51 10.34 4.25
N ARG A 262 -19.83 10.34 4.54
CA ARG A 262 -20.63 9.21 5.12
C ARG A 262 -20.64 7.91 4.29
N PRO A 263 -20.99 6.77 4.93
CA PRO A 263 -20.23 5.53 4.95
C PRO A 263 -20.14 4.84 3.59
N VAL A 264 -19.05 4.12 3.45
CA VAL A 264 -18.52 3.75 2.16
C VAL A 264 -18.40 2.24 2.12
N GLU A 265 -19.06 1.62 1.16
CA GLU A 265 -18.79 0.23 0.82
C GLU A 265 -17.33 0.13 0.33
N SER A 266 -16.62 -0.90 0.78
CA SER A 266 -15.30 -1.24 0.29
C SER A 266 -15.36 -2.52 -0.50
N LEU A 267 -14.59 -2.58 -1.58
CA LEU A 267 -14.44 -3.77 -2.40
C LEU A 267 -12.96 -4.15 -2.50
N VAL A 268 -12.68 -5.44 -2.36
CA VAL A 268 -11.37 -6.04 -2.70
C VAL A 268 -11.56 -6.97 -3.88
N TRP A 269 -10.78 -6.81 -4.94
CA TRP A 269 -10.88 -7.61 -6.16
C TRP A 269 -9.50 -7.86 -6.77
N LYS A 270 -9.42 -8.73 -7.78
CA LYS A 270 -8.19 -8.96 -8.53
C LYS A 270 -8.28 -8.41 -9.94
N LYS A 271 -7.18 -7.85 -10.42
CA LYS A 271 -6.96 -7.50 -11.83
C LYS A 271 -5.54 -7.90 -12.19
N ASP A 272 -5.37 -8.70 -13.24
CA ASP A 272 -4.07 -9.18 -13.71
C ASP A 272 -3.19 -9.78 -12.58
N GLU A 273 -3.78 -10.66 -11.76
CA GLU A 273 -3.18 -11.27 -10.55
C GLU A 273 -2.78 -10.29 -9.44
N LYS A 274 -3.03 -8.98 -9.60
CA LYS A 274 -2.82 -7.98 -8.55
C LYS A 274 -4.10 -7.79 -7.77
N MET A 275 -3.98 -7.77 -6.44
CA MET A 275 -5.09 -7.47 -5.57
C MET A 275 -5.24 -5.96 -5.40
N LEU A 276 -6.46 -5.46 -5.55
CA LEU A 276 -6.84 -4.07 -5.38
C LEU A 276 -7.85 -3.95 -4.25
N VAL A 277 -7.83 -2.80 -3.60
CA VAL A 277 -8.88 -2.36 -2.67
C VAL A 277 -9.37 -0.99 -3.08
N GLY A 278 -10.66 -0.75 -2.93
CA GLY A 278 -11.27 0.52 -3.31
C GLY A 278 -12.50 0.84 -2.49
N LEU A 279 -12.79 2.13 -2.42
CA LEU A 279 -13.93 2.71 -1.74
C LEU A 279 -14.98 3.17 -2.74
N LYS A 280 -16.24 2.90 -2.45
CA LYS A 280 -17.39 3.34 -3.25
C LYS A 280 -17.67 4.83 -3.08
N GLY A 281 -17.34 5.65 -4.07
CA GLY A 281 -17.74 7.06 -4.08
C GLY A 281 -19.21 7.25 -4.48
N SER A 282 -19.74 8.42 -4.12
CA SER A 282 -21.09 8.86 -4.45
C SER A 282 -21.11 9.97 -5.50
N GLN A 283 -22.25 10.19 -6.15
CA GLN A 283 -22.45 11.33 -7.06
C GLN A 283 -22.70 12.63 -6.28
N ALA A 284 -21.68 13.07 -5.55
CA ALA A 284 -21.70 14.25 -4.72
C ALA A 284 -20.26 14.75 -4.53
N VAL A 285 -20.07 15.63 -3.56
CA VAL A 285 -18.75 15.93 -3.03
C VAL A 285 -18.32 14.78 -2.10
N ASN A 286 -17.19 14.15 -2.43
CA ASN A 286 -16.56 13.12 -1.61
C ASN A 286 -15.20 13.65 -1.17
N GLU A 287 -14.98 13.70 0.13
CA GLU A 287 -13.72 14.14 0.73
C GLU A 287 -12.99 12.96 1.34
N TYR A 288 -11.68 12.88 1.06
CA TYR A 288 -10.80 11.83 1.52
C TYR A 288 -9.52 12.42 2.10
N LEU A 289 -9.03 11.80 3.16
CA LEU A 289 -7.65 11.94 3.60
C LEU A 289 -6.86 10.78 3.02
N LEU A 290 -5.85 11.09 2.22
CA LEU A 290 -4.86 10.12 1.76
C LEU A 290 -3.63 10.19 2.65
N TYR A 291 -3.10 9.03 3.03
CA TYR A 291 -1.82 8.93 3.71
C TYR A 291 -0.92 7.98 2.94
N VAL A 292 0.28 8.42 2.57
CA VAL A 292 1.23 7.58 1.83
C VAL A 292 2.61 7.77 2.44
N GLY A 293 3.01 6.86 3.33
CA GLY A 293 4.18 7.08 4.15
C GLY A 293 4.48 5.96 5.15
N PRO A 294 5.34 6.26 6.15
CA PRO A 294 5.81 5.28 7.13
C PRO A 294 4.73 4.95 8.18
N LYS A 295 4.73 3.71 8.68
CA LYS A 295 3.84 3.26 9.77
C LYS A 295 4.33 3.73 11.16
N LYS A 296 4.54 5.04 11.33
CA LYS A 296 4.95 5.65 12.60
C LYS A 296 3.72 6.02 13.42
N PHE A 297 3.54 5.37 14.58
CA PHE A 297 2.35 5.50 15.41
C PHE A 297 2.00 6.96 15.74
N ASP A 298 2.96 7.78 16.17
CA ASP A 298 2.68 9.17 16.57
C ASP A 298 2.18 10.02 15.39
N ILE A 299 2.81 9.89 14.22
CA ILE A 299 2.36 10.58 12.99
C ILE A 299 0.94 10.16 12.61
N LEU A 300 0.64 8.86 12.70
CA LEU A 300 -0.67 8.34 12.31
C LEU A 300 -1.78 8.74 13.29
N ARG A 301 -1.47 8.75 14.59
CA ARG A 301 -2.40 9.16 15.65
C ARG A 301 -2.75 10.64 15.53
N GLU A 302 -1.79 11.50 15.20
CA GLU A 302 -2.00 12.94 15.03
C GLU A 302 -3.02 13.28 13.91
N LEU A 303 -3.25 12.36 12.97
CA LEU A 303 -4.26 12.53 11.92
C LEU A 303 -5.69 12.47 12.48
N ASN A 304 -5.89 11.91 13.68
CA ASN A 304 -7.19 11.79 14.36
C ASN A 304 -8.28 11.08 13.55
N VAL A 305 -7.89 10.09 12.76
CA VAL A 305 -8.79 9.29 11.88
C VAL A 305 -8.68 7.78 12.13
N SER A 306 -8.19 7.39 13.31
CA SER A 306 -7.97 5.99 13.69
C SER A 306 -6.98 5.23 12.81
N LEU A 307 -6.13 5.92 12.04
CA LEU A 307 -5.16 5.30 11.14
C LEU A 307 -3.99 4.64 11.91
N GLU A 308 -3.77 5.01 13.17
CA GLU A 308 -2.80 4.37 14.05
C GLU A 308 -3.08 2.86 14.25
N HIS A 309 -4.31 2.40 14.00
CA HIS A 309 -4.68 0.99 14.04
C HIS A 309 -4.05 0.16 12.91
N VAL A 310 -3.46 0.80 11.90
CA VAL A 310 -2.67 0.10 10.88
C VAL A 310 -1.37 -0.48 11.46
N VAL A 311 -0.89 0.07 12.58
CA VAL A 311 0.24 -0.48 13.32
C VAL A 311 -0.23 -1.69 14.11
N ASP A 312 0.01 -2.87 13.55
CA ASP A 312 -0.21 -4.13 14.25
C ASP A 312 0.97 -4.42 15.19
N PHE A 313 0.70 -4.41 16.49
CA PHE A 313 1.65 -4.78 17.53
C PHE A 313 1.66 -6.30 17.81
N GLY A 314 0.86 -7.07 17.07
CA GLY A 314 0.69 -8.51 17.21
C GLY A 314 0.02 -8.94 18.52
N PHE A 315 0.06 -10.25 18.79
CA PHE A 315 -0.49 -10.88 20.00
C PHE A 315 0.07 -10.27 21.30
N PHE A 316 1.31 -9.75 21.29
CA PHE A 316 1.93 -9.10 22.44
C PHE A 316 1.58 -7.61 22.56
N SER A 317 0.58 -7.09 21.85
CA SER A 317 0.18 -5.68 21.95
C SER A 317 -0.04 -5.19 23.38
N PHE A 318 -0.49 -6.07 24.30
CA PHE A 318 -0.63 -5.78 25.73
C PHE A 318 0.71 -5.55 26.46
N ILE A 319 1.82 -6.07 25.95
CA ILE A 319 3.19 -5.84 26.47
C ILE A 319 3.92 -4.78 25.63
N ALA A 320 3.77 -4.84 24.30
CA ALA A 320 4.45 -3.99 23.34
C ALA A 320 3.99 -2.53 23.42
N ARG A 321 2.69 -2.26 23.68
CA ARG A 321 2.20 -0.88 23.85
C ARG A 321 2.82 -0.20 25.08
N PRO A 322 2.81 -0.80 26.29
CA PRO A 322 3.55 -0.25 27.43
C PRO A 322 5.04 -0.07 27.16
N LEU A 323 5.71 -1.06 26.53
CA LEU A 323 7.14 -0.99 26.25
C LEU A 323 7.47 0.15 25.26
N PHE A 324 6.70 0.27 24.17
CA PHE A 324 6.83 1.36 23.20
C PHE A 324 6.68 2.72 23.88
N TRP A 325 5.68 2.88 24.75
CA TRP A 325 5.52 4.09 25.54
C TRP A 325 6.73 4.34 26.44
N THR A 326 7.23 3.34 27.17
CA THR A 326 8.43 3.55 28.00
C THR A 326 9.66 3.96 27.20
N LEU A 327 9.85 3.44 25.98
CA LEU A 327 11.01 3.76 25.16
C LEU A 327 10.91 5.15 24.52
N LEU A 328 9.69 5.57 24.14
CA LEU A 328 9.43 6.90 23.62
C LEU A 328 9.59 7.99 24.69
N TYR A 329 9.21 7.70 25.94
CA TYR A 329 9.30 8.67 27.04
C TYR A 329 10.62 8.64 27.82
N CYS A 330 11.35 7.52 27.87
CA CYS A 330 12.65 7.44 28.53
C CYS A 330 13.83 7.95 27.68
N THR A 331 13.61 8.33 26.43
CA THR A 331 14.65 8.92 25.56
C THR A 331 14.66 10.46 25.57
N VAL A 332 13.85 11.08 26.43
CA VAL A 332 13.83 12.54 26.68
C VAL A 332 14.31 12.85 28.10
N SER A 333 15.43 12.26 28.52
CA SER A 333 16.13 12.62 29.76
C SER A 333 17.63 12.73 29.52
#